data_AF-A0A352RUG2-F1
#
_entry.id   AF-A0A352RUG2-F1
#
_cell.length_a   1.000
_cell.length_b   1.000
_cell.length_c   1.000
_cell.angle_alpha   90.00
_cell.angle_beta   90.00
_cell.angle_gamma   90.00
#
_symmetry.space_group_name_H-M   'P 1'
#
loop_
_entity.id
_entity.type
_entity.pdbx_description
1 polymer ?
#
loop_
_entity_poly.entity_id
_entity_poly.type
_entity_poly.pdbx_seq_one_letter_code
_entity_poly.pdbx_strand_id
1 'polypeptide(L)'
;PSFVLGGAGIVMFGMVAATGIRILGSCDFNRNRHNLFIVAISIGFGMIPTLSPTLFQYLPKWTDPFTHSGIVLGTIVAVALNLFFNGIQSAEEAMRNAAANSHGTE
;
A
#
# COMPACT_ATOMS: atom_id res chain seq x y z
N PRO A 1 31.15 -11.34 -8.48
CA PRO A 1 31.36 -10.79 -7.11
C PRO A 1 30.03 -10.49 -6.41
N SER A 2 29.71 -11.22 -5.35
CA SER A 2 28.42 -11.16 -4.62
C SER A 2 28.12 -9.79 -3.99
N PHE A 3 29.15 -9.04 -3.60
CA PHE A 3 29.01 -7.73 -2.95
C PHE A 3 28.35 -6.65 -3.84
N VAL A 4 28.53 -6.73 -5.16
CA VAL A 4 27.97 -5.75 -6.11
C VAL A 4 26.47 -6.03 -6.36
N LEU A 5 26.07 -7.30 -6.35
CA LEU A 5 24.67 -7.70 -6.45
C LEU A 5 23.87 -7.25 -5.22
N GLY A 6 24.47 -7.36 -4.03
CA GLY A 6 23.86 -6.86 -2.79
C GLY A 6 23.63 -5.36 -2.81
N GLY A 7 24.62 -4.58 -3.26
CA GLY A 7 24.49 -3.12 -3.42
C GLY A 7 23.42 -2.72 -4.43
N ALA A 8 23.38 -3.39 -5.59
CA ALA A 8 22.34 -3.16 -6.61
C ALA A 8 20.93 -3.51 -6.08
N GLY A 9 20.80 -4.58 -5.29
CA GLY A 9 19.54 -4.98 -4.67
C GLY A 9 18.99 -3.94 -3.68
N ILE A 10 19.85 -3.37 -2.84
CA ILE A 10 19.45 -2.32 -1.88
C ILE A 10 18.93 -1.09 -2.62
N VAL A 11 19.61 -0.67 -3.68
CA VAL A 11 19.19 0.49 -4.49
C VAL A 11 17.84 0.22 -5.18
N MET A 12 17.64 -1.00 -5.72
CA MET A 12 16.38 -1.37 -6.37
C MET A 12 15.19 -1.33 -5.40
N PHE A 13 15.32 -1.97 -4.23
CA PHE A 13 14.25 -1.93 -3.23
C PHE A 13 14.02 -0.52 -2.66
N GLY A 14 15.09 0.27 -2.48
CA GLY A 14 15.00 1.66 -2.05
C GLY A 14 14.22 2.53 -3.04
N MET A 15 14.50 2.39 -4.34
CA MET A 15 13.77 3.11 -5.40
C MET A 15 12.29 2.71 -5.46
N VAL A 16 11.98 1.42 -5.29
CA VAL A 16 10.60 0.94 -5.22
C VAL A 16 9.85 1.55 -4.03
N ALA A 17 10.47 1.57 -2.85
CA ALA A 17 9.89 2.19 -1.65
C ALA A 17 9.68 3.70 -1.82
N ALA A 18 10.68 4.42 -2.36
CA ALA A 18 10.59 5.86 -2.62
C ALA A 18 9.49 6.20 -3.62
N THR A 19 9.34 5.40 -4.68
CA THR A 19 8.26 5.55 -5.66
C THR A 19 6.89 5.34 -5.02
N GLY A 20 6.76 4.35 -4.12
CA GLY A 20 5.54 4.14 -3.34
C GLY A 20 5.16 5.37 -2.49
N ILE A 21 6.13 5.95 -1.78
CA ILE A 21 5.91 7.18 -0.97
C ILE A 21 5.51 8.35 -1.86
N ARG A 22 6.14 8.51 -3.03
CA ARG A 22 5.79 9.56 -3.99
C ARG A 22 4.35 9.43 -4.48
N ILE A 23 3.90 8.22 -4.80
CA ILE A 23 2.51 7.94 -5.21
C ILE A 23 1.54 8.30 -4.09
N LEU A 24 1.86 7.93 -2.84
CA LEU A 24 1.06 8.32 -1.68
C LEU A 24 0.99 9.84 -1.51
N GLY A 25 2.09 10.56 -1.77
CA GLY A 25 2.13 12.02 -1.73
C GLY A 25 1.21 12.72 -2.74
N SER A 26 0.83 12.04 -3.81
CA SER A 26 -0.15 12.55 -4.79
C SER A 26 -1.61 12.39 -4.33
N CYS A 27 -1.87 11.70 -3.22
CA CYS A 27 -3.21 11.57 -2.65
C CYS A 27 -3.58 12.79 -1.80
N ASP A 28 -4.84 13.23 -1.88
CA ASP A 28 -5.34 14.31 -1.04
C ASP A 28 -5.65 13.80 0.38
N PHE A 29 -4.75 14.14 1.32
CA PHE A 29 -4.92 13.86 2.76
C PHE A 29 -5.56 15.01 3.54
N ASN A 30 -5.63 16.22 2.96
CA ASN A 30 -6.09 17.41 3.65
C ASN A 30 -7.62 17.53 3.61
N ARG A 31 -8.21 17.18 2.47
CA ARG A 31 -9.66 17.24 2.25
C ARG A 31 -10.38 15.97 2.71
N ASN A 32 -9.69 14.82 2.66
CA ASN A 32 -10.22 13.52 3.06
C ASN A 32 -9.30 12.83 4.07
N ARG A 33 -9.53 13.09 5.36
CA ARG A 33 -8.76 12.47 6.48
C ARG A 33 -8.84 10.94 6.48
N HIS A 34 -9.88 10.37 5.88
CA HIS A 34 -10.03 8.92 5.70
C HIS A 34 -8.87 8.30 4.91
N ASN A 35 -8.31 9.01 3.93
CA ASN A 35 -7.16 8.53 3.15
C ASN A 35 -5.94 8.27 4.04
N LEU A 36 -5.72 9.11 5.05
CA LEU A 36 -4.63 8.92 6.00
C LEU A 36 -4.86 7.68 6.88
N PHE A 37 -6.10 7.44 7.32
CA PHE A 37 -6.44 6.23 8.07
C PHE A 37 -6.27 4.95 7.24
N ILE A 38 -6.72 4.97 5.97
CA ILE A 38 -6.56 3.85 5.04
C ILE A 38 -5.08 3.47 4.92
N VAL A 39 -4.20 4.47 4.73
CA VAL A 39 -2.76 4.26 4.60
C VAL A 39 -2.13 3.76 5.90
N ALA A 40 -2.43 4.40 7.04
CA ALA A 40 -1.86 4.01 8.33
C ALA A 40 -2.25 2.57 8.73
N ILE A 41 -3.52 2.22 8.55
CA ILE A 41 -4.04 0.89 8.91
C ILE A 41 -3.50 -0.17 7.94
N SER A 42 -3.47 0.10 6.63
CA SER A 42 -2.96 -0.87 5.64
C SER A 42 -1.48 -1.18 5.82
N ILE A 43 -0.65 -0.18 6.12
CA ILE A 43 0.77 -0.40 6.46
C ILE A 43 0.90 -1.22 7.74
N GLY A 44 0.14 -0.88 8.80
CA GLY A 44 0.14 -1.62 10.05
C GLY A 44 -0.22 -3.10 9.86
N PHE A 45 -1.26 -3.38 9.09
CA PHE A 45 -1.66 -4.75 8.76
C PHE A 45 -0.63 -5.46 7.86
N GLY A 46 -0.06 -4.77 6.87
CA GLY A 46 0.96 -5.34 6.00
C GLY A 46 2.25 -5.74 6.73
N MET A 47 2.52 -5.19 7.91
CA MET A 47 3.66 -5.57 8.75
C MET A 47 3.39 -6.79 9.65
N ILE A 48 2.13 -7.23 9.80
CA ILE A 48 1.76 -8.32 10.71
C ILE A 48 2.51 -9.62 10.42
N PRO A 49 2.65 -10.11 9.16
CA PRO A 49 3.36 -11.36 8.90
C PRO A 49 4.84 -11.33 9.31
N THR A 50 5.45 -10.14 9.26
CA THR A 50 6.85 -9.91 9.66
C THR A 50 7.00 -9.81 11.17
N LEU A 51 6.06 -9.14 11.86
CA LEU A 51 6.11 -8.89 13.30
C LEU A 51 5.56 -10.05 14.14
N SER A 52 4.59 -10.78 13.62
CA SER A 52 3.92 -11.87 14.34
C SER A 52 3.44 -12.96 13.37
N PRO A 53 4.36 -13.83 12.90
CA PRO A 53 4.03 -14.92 11.98
C PRO A 53 3.08 -15.96 12.61
N THR A 54 3.01 -16.01 13.94
CA THR A 54 2.19 -16.95 14.71
C THR A 54 0.72 -16.55 14.80
N LEU A 55 0.32 -15.31 14.48
CA LEU A 55 -1.09 -14.91 14.54
C LEU A 55 -1.98 -15.71 13.58
N PHE A 56 -1.40 -16.26 12.53
CA PHE A 56 -2.10 -16.92 11.46
C PHE A 56 -2.08 -18.45 11.54
N GLN A 57 -1.49 -19.00 12.61
CA GLN A 57 -1.43 -20.45 12.86
C GLN A 57 -2.82 -21.09 13.06
N TYR A 58 -3.83 -20.29 13.39
CA TYR A 58 -5.22 -20.74 13.59
C TYR A 58 -6.08 -20.63 12.32
N LEU A 59 -5.54 -20.12 11.22
CA LEU A 59 -6.25 -20.02 9.95
C LEU A 59 -6.09 -21.29 9.10
N PRO A 60 -7.09 -21.63 8.27
CA PRO A 60 -7.04 -22.80 7.40
C PRO A 60 -5.89 -22.68 6.37
N LYS A 61 -5.21 -23.81 6.11
CA LYS A 61 -4.00 -23.94 5.27
C LYS A 61 -4.11 -23.33 3.86
N TRP A 62 -5.32 -23.15 3.35
CA TRP A 62 -5.54 -22.55 2.04
C TRP A 62 -5.24 -21.04 1.99
N THR A 63 -5.17 -20.39 3.16
CA THR A 63 -4.86 -18.96 3.27
C THR A 63 -3.37 -18.66 3.46
N ASP A 64 -2.52 -19.68 3.69
CA ASP A 64 -1.06 -19.52 3.89
C ASP A 64 -0.39 -18.59 2.87
N PRO A 65 -0.63 -18.71 1.54
CA PRO A 65 0.04 -17.86 0.56
C PRO A 65 -0.28 -16.36 0.70
N PHE A 66 -1.51 -16.04 1.07
CA PHE A 66 -1.97 -14.66 1.24
C PHE A 66 -1.51 -14.10 2.57
N THR A 67 -1.51 -14.94 3.58
CA THR A 67 -1.28 -14.58 4.98
C THR A 67 0.19 -14.45 5.32
N HIS A 68 1.07 -15.19 4.66
CA HIS A 68 2.53 -15.01 4.77
C HIS A 68 3.05 -13.79 4.00
N SER A 69 2.26 -13.19 3.11
CA SER A 69 2.67 -12.05 2.30
C SER A 69 2.12 -10.74 2.86
N GLY A 70 2.98 -9.97 3.53
CA GLY A 70 2.62 -8.66 4.07
C GLY A 70 2.10 -7.67 3.02
N ILE A 71 2.63 -7.73 1.80
CA ILE A 71 2.20 -6.88 0.68
C ILE A 71 0.75 -7.19 0.32
N VAL A 72 0.39 -8.48 0.23
CA VAL A 72 -0.95 -8.92 -0.14
C VAL A 72 -1.95 -8.53 0.94
N LEU A 73 -1.64 -8.81 2.20
CA LEU A 73 -2.50 -8.46 3.33
C LEU A 73 -2.72 -6.95 3.42
N GLY A 74 -1.65 -6.15 3.31
CA GLY A 74 -1.75 -4.69 3.29
C GLY A 74 -2.60 -4.18 2.13
N THR A 75 -2.48 -4.77 0.94
CA THR A 75 -3.27 -4.39 -0.25
C THR A 75 -4.75 -4.70 -0.07
N ILE A 76 -5.10 -5.88 0.45
CA ILE A 76 -6.49 -6.26 0.72
C ILE A 76 -7.12 -5.28 1.72
N VAL A 77 -6.40 -4.96 2.79
CA VAL A 77 -6.85 -4.01 3.81
C VAL A 77 -6.99 -2.60 3.21
N ALA A 78 -6.02 -2.13 2.43
CA ALA A 78 -6.09 -0.82 1.76
C ALA A 78 -7.32 -0.71 0.85
N VAL A 79 -7.56 -1.71 0.00
CA VAL A 79 -8.69 -1.73 -0.94
C VAL A 79 -10.02 -1.81 -0.19
N ALA A 80 -10.13 -2.69 0.81
CA ALA A 80 -11.35 -2.83 1.61
C ALA A 80 -11.70 -1.53 2.36
N LEU A 81 -10.72 -0.89 3.00
CA LEU A 81 -10.95 0.39 3.68
C LEU A 81 -11.22 1.52 2.68
N ASN A 82 -10.55 1.55 1.52
CA ASN A 82 -10.82 2.55 0.51
C ASN A 82 -12.27 2.45 0.00
N LEU A 83 -12.74 1.23 -0.27
CA LEU A 83 -14.13 0.97 -0.66
C LEU A 83 -15.12 1.36 0.45
N PHE A 84 -14.78 1.08 1.71
CA PHE A 84 -15.64 1.38 2.85
C PHE A 84 -15.75 2.88 3.15
N PHE A 85 -14.63 3.61 3.15
CA PHE A 85 -14.60 5.03 3.54
C PHE A 85 -14.83 5.99 2.37
N ASN A 86 -14.29 5.69 1.19
CA ASN A 86 -14.39 6.56 0.02
C ASN A 86 -15.50 6.14 -0.96
N GLY A 87 -16.08 4.95 -0.75
CA GLY A 87 -17.12 4.40 -1.61
C GLY A 87 -16.63 4.01 -3.01
N ILE A 88 -17.55 3.53 -3.85
CA ILE A 88 -17.30 3.36 -5.28
C ILE A 88 -17.42 4.73 -5.92
N GLN A 89 -16.30 5.45 -6.03
CA GLN A 89 -16.27 6.69 -6.78
C GLN A 89 -16.40 6.35 -8.28
N SER A 90 -17.26 7.08 -9.02
CA SER A 90 -17.40 6.87 -10.46
C SER A 90 -16.03 7.01 -11.12
N ALA A 91 -15.71 6.12 -12.08
CA ALA A 91 -14.42 6.14 -12.79
C ALA A 91 -14.12 7.53 -13.38
N GLU A 92 -15.16 8.28 -13.74
CA GLU A 92 -15.09 9.64 -14.27
C GLU A 92 -14.64 10.68 -13.22
N GLU A 93 -15.06 10.54 -11.96
CA GLU A 93 -14.61 11.38 -10.84
C GLU A 93 -13.18 11.04 -10.42
N ALA A 94 -12.83 9.75 -10.39
CA ALA A 94 -11.46 9.32 -10.13
C ALA A 94 -10.49 9.86 -11.20
N MET A 95 -10.89 9.82 -12.48
CA MET A 95 -10.08 10.34 -13.58
C MET A 95 -9.96 11.87 -13.55
N ARG A 96 -11.03 12.60 -13.20
CA ARG A 96 -10.97 14.05 -12.98
C ARG A 96 -10.04 14.44 -11.85
N ASN A 97 -10.07 13.71 -10.73
CA ASN A 97 -9.19 13.98 -9.59
C ASN A 97 -7.72 13.64 -9.90
N ALA A 98 -7.47 12.58 -10.67
CA ALA A 98 -6.13 12.25 -11.15
C ALA A 98 -5.59 13.30 -12.13
N ALA A 99 -6.42 13.78 -13.07
CA ALA A 99 -6.05 14.83 -14.02
C ALA A 99 -5.82 16.20 -13.36
N ALA A 100 -6.56 16.51 -12.28
CA ALA A 100 -6.35 17.71 -11.49
C ALA A 100 -5.00 17.69 -10.75
N ASN A 101 -4.57 16.53 -10.26
CA ASN A 101 -3.32 16.39 -9.51
C ASN A 101 -2.06 16.33 -10.42
N SER A 102 -2.20 16.07 -11.72
CA SER A 102 -1.07 16.08 -12.67
C SER A 102 -0.67 17.47 -13.18
N HIS A 103 -1.55 18.47 -13.06
CA HIS A 103 -1.26 19.86 -13.49
C HIS A 103 -0.61 20.74 -12.41
N GLY A 104 -0.43 20.23 -11.17
CA GLY A 104 0.18 20.97 -10.06
C GLY A 104 1.68 20.72 -9.85
N THR A 105 2.34 19.99 -10.76
CA THR A 105 3.74 19.56 -10.61
C THR A 105 4.70 20.16 -11.65
N GLU A 106 4.28 21.20 -12.38
CA GLU A 106 5.18 22.04 -13.19
C GLU A 106 5.61 23.28 -12.41
#